data_AF-A0A543NGX3-F1
#
_entry.id   AF-A0A543NGX3-F1
#
_cell.length_a   1.000
_cell.length_b   1.000
_cell.length_c   1.000
_cell.angle_alpha   90.00
_cell.angle_beta   90.00
_cell.angle_gamma   90.00
#
_symmetry.space_group_name_H-M   'P 1'
#
loop_
_entity.id
_entity.type
_entity.pdbx_description
1 polymer ?
#
loop_
_entity_poly.entity_id
_entity_poly.type
_entity_poly.pdbx_seq_one_letter_code
_entity_poly.pdbx_strand_id
1 'polypeptide(L)'
;MRFRLKGDEYRIDRAEVEARMEGRTPEPLHEHWVEVNGCRWPPKQVLHEVLHVSRADFTTHTALRHLDRLGFATSVSAVAAEDAFAAPAEALRTLIAFTGSGTLTQDIARLEGRLQGVDRNTAEDVGLASALSEDLLQAALLIRQHAGRISDIIHAATITQVLPLILDEAERVTVRPSLGAGNDPSRTFDVETDHRVAEFKVAVWKGRDAMRKRGVFQDLVHLALDETDRRAQLYVVGQQPIHFLRSSTTSADWGLSRASPHLRQKFDERFGSRQVRVCDFANGPAANVELIDLGDLLPVFRERATDGTEV
;
A
#
# COMPACT_ATOMS: atom_id res chain seq x y z
N MET A 1 -17.25 -6.81 29.41
CA MET A 1 -16.33 -7.97 29.31
C MET A 1 -16.47 -8.85 30.55
N ARG A 2 -16.23 -10.16 30.43
CA ARG A 2 -16.11 -11.08 31.59
C ARG A 2 -14.65 -11.46 31.79
N PHE A 3 -14.16 -11.47 33.03
CA PHE A 3 -12.83 -11.99 33.33
C PHE A 3 -12.76 -12.57 34.74
N ARG A 4 -11.77 -13.43 34.98
CA ARG A 4 -11.55 -14.10 36.26
C ARG A 4 -10.38 -13.50 37.03
N LEU A 5 -10.57 -13.26 38.32
CA LEU A 5 -9.53 -12.86 39.27
C LEU A 5 -9.56 -13.82 40.46
N LYS A 6 -8.46 -14.52 40.74
CA LYS A 6 -8.35 -15.54 41.81
C LYS A 6 -9.46 -16.62 41.85
N GLY A 7 -10.18 -16.85 40.75
CA GLY A 7 -11.25 -17.85 40.65
C GLY A 7 -12.65 -17.27 40.56
N ASP A 8 -12.84 -16.01 40.97
CA ASP A 8 -14.12 -15.30 40.90
C ASP A 8 -14.30 -14.64 39.52
N GLU A 9 -15.52 -14.69 39.00
CA GLU A 9 -15.88 -14.11 37.70
C GLU A 9 -16.49 -12.71 37.88
N TYR A 10 -15.87 -11.72 37.25
CA TYR A 10 -16.32 -10.32 37.26
C TYR A 10 -16.83 -9.94 35.87
N ARG A 11 -17.90 -9.14 35.84
CA ARG A 11 -18.43 -8.53 34.62
C ARG A 11 -18.38 -7.02 34.76
N ILE A 12 -17.68 -6.39 33.83
CA ILE A 12 -17.60 -4.94 33.74
C ILE A 12 -17.30 -4.48 32.32
N ASP A 13 -17.78 -3.30 31.93
CA ASP A 13 -17.46 -2.64 30.68
C ASP A 13 -16.79 -1.26 30.88
N ARG A 14 -16.43 -0.62 29.76
CA ARG A 14 -15.70 0.64 29.75
C ARG A 14 -16.50 1.78 30.38
N ALA A 15 -17.78 1.90 30.04
CA ALA A 15 -18.64 2.98 30.53
C ALA A 15 -18.82 2.88 32.05
N GLU A 16 -18.92 1.66 32.59
CA GLU A 16 -19.00 1.42 34.02
C GLU A 16 -17.70 1.79 34.75
N VAL A 17 -16.53 1.54 34.15
CA VAL A 17 -15.23 2.01 34.69
C VAL A 17 -15.18 3.54 34.70
N GLU A 18 -15.51 4.19 33.58
CA GLU A 18 -15.48 5.65 33.45
C GLU A 18 -16.40 6.34 34.47
N ALA A 19 -17.63 5.84 34.63
CA ALA A 19 -18.60 6.35 35.60
C ALA A 19 -18.13 6.15 37.06
N ARG A 20 -17.54 4.99 37.38
CA ARG A 20 -17.05 4.71 38.74
C ARG A 20 -15.82 5.53 39.12
N MET A 21 -15.04 5.96 38.14
CA MET A 21 -13.83 6.77 38.34
C MET A 21 -14.12 8.28 38.31
N GLU A 22 -15.33 8.70 37.92
CA GLU A 22 -15.74 10.10 37.92
C GLU A 22 -15.69 10.73 39.32
N GLY A 23 -15.17 11.95 39.42
CA GLY A 23 -15.05 12.69 40.68
C GLY A 23 -13.99 12.16 41.67
N ARG A 24 -13.24 11.11 41.32
CA ARG A 24 -12.15 10.58 42.15
C ARG A 24 -10.82 11.26 41.81
N THR A 25 -9.83 11.10 42.69
CA THR A 25 -8.46 11.61 42.49
C THR A 25 -7.42 10.50 42.33
N PRO A 26 -6.52 10.57 41.33
CA PRO A 26 -5.45 9.61 41.16
C PRO A 26 -4.40 9.74 42.27
N GLU A 27 -3.90 8.59 42.72
CA GLU A 27 -2.70 8.52 43.54
C GLU A 27 -1.45 8.86 42.69
N PRO A 28 -0.31 9.21 43.32
CA PRO A 28 0.93 9.50 42.60
C PRO A 28 1.32 8.39 41.62
N LEU A 29 1.65 8.80 40.39
CA LEU A 29 2.07 7.90 39.33
C LEU A 29 3.56 7.57 39.45
N HIS A 30 3.89 6.35 39.10
CA HIS A 30 5.26 5.88 38.89
C HIS A 30 5.41 5.41 37.43
N GLU A 31 5.89 4.19 37.22
CA GLU A 31 6.18 3.64 35.88
C GLU A 31 4.93 3.26 35.07
N HIS A 32 3.88 2.77 35.72
CA HIS A 32 2.71 2.20 35.05
C HIS A 32 1.46 3.07 35.23
N TRP A 33 0.70 3.22 34.14
CA TRP A 33 -0.52 4.04 34.12
C TRP A 33 -1.59 3.50 33.19
N VAL A 34 -2.83 3.92 33.43
CA VAL A 34 -3.99 3.77 32.56
C VAL A 34 -4.68 5.14 32.44
N GLU A 35 -5.12 5.51 31.24
CA GLU A 35 -5.88 6.75 31.04
C GLU A 35 -7.38 6.50 31.15
N VAL A 36 -8.05 7.18 32.07
CA VAL A 36 -9.50 7.12 32.30
C VAL A 36 -10.00 8.55 32.48
N ASN A 37 -11.04 8.94 31.73
CA ASN A 37 -11.61 10.29 31.73
C ASN A 37 -10.56 11.40 31.48
N GLY A 38 -9.60 11.15 30.58
CA GLY A 38 -8.53 12.10 30.25
C GLY A 38 -7.46 12.30 31.34
N CYS A 39 -7.47 11.46 32.39
CA CYS A 39 -6.49 11.51 33.47
C CYS A 39 -5.73 10.18 33.57
N ARG A 40 -4.45 10.23 33.92
CA ARG A 40 -3.63 9.02 34.14
C ARG A 40 -3.73 8.54 35.58
N TRP A 41 -3.98 7.25 35.73
CA TRP A 41 -4.19 6.58 37.02
C TRP A 41 -3.24 5.40 37.21
N PRO A 42 -2.85 5.09 38.46
CA PRO A 42 -2.24 3.80 38.77
C PRO A 42 -3.22 2.66 38.40
N PRO A 43 -2.82 1.67 37.58
CA PRO A 43 -3.73 0.64 37.09
C PRO A 43 -4.39 -0.16 38.21
N LYS A 44 -3.65 -0.37 39.30
CA LYS A 44 -4.17 -1.09 40.48
C LYS A 44 -5.20 -0.29 41.26
N GLN A 45 -5.10 1.04 41.27
CA GLN A 45 -6.10 1.90 41.88
C GLN A 45 -7.41 1.77 41.09
N VAL A 46 -7.37 1.92 39.77
CA VAL A 46 -8.58 1.81 38.93
C VAL A 46 -9.27 0.47 39.12
N LEU A 47 -8.54 -0.64 39.02
CA LEU A 47 -9.17 -1.96 39.16
C LEU A 47 -9.71 -2.22 40.58
N HIS A 48 -9.04 -1.71 41.62
CA HIS A 48 -9.51 -1.76 43.01
C HIS A 48 -10.80 -0.97 43.19
N GLU A 49 -10.83 0.30 42.75
CA GLU A 49 -12.01 1.18 42.94
C GLU A 49 -13.24 0.68 42.19
N VAL A 50 -12.99 0.00 41.09
CA VAL A 50 -14.02 -0.46 40.20
C VAL A 50 -14.56 -1.82 40.60
N LEU A 51 -13.73 -2.77 41.04
CA LEU A 51 -14.17 -4.12 41.39
C LEU A 51 -14.35 -4.33 42.89
N HIS A 52 -13.90 -3.38 43.73
CA HIS A 52 -13.85 -3.50 45.18
C HIS A 52 -13.06 -4.74 45.66
N VAL A 53 -12.04 -5.14 44.90
CA VAL A 53 -11.16 -6.29 45.20
C VAL A 53 -9.83 -5.81 45.75
N SER A 54 -9.25 -6.56 46.70
CA SER A 54 -8.00 -6.17 47.35
C SER A 54 -6.86 -6.04 46.33
N ARG A 55 -6.07 -4.97 46.44
CA ARG A 55 -4.87 -4.77 45.61
C ARG A 55 -3.83 -5.89 45.79
N ALA A 56 -3.87 -6.66 46.88
CA ALA A 56 -3.00 -7.82 47.08
C ALA A 56 -3.39 -9.01 46.20
N ASP A 57 -4.61 -9.01 45.65
CA ASP A 57 -5.15 -10.14 44.89
C ASP A 57 -4.71 -10.17 43.44
N PHE A 58 -4.06 -9.10 42.96
CA PHE A 58 -3.67 -8.97 41.58
C PHE A 58 -2.43 -8.09 41.38
N THR A 59 -1.75 -8.33 40.26
CA THR A 59 -0.54 -7.59 39.89
C THR A 59 -0.87 -6.37 39.05
N THR A 60 0.07 -5.43 38.93
CA THR A 60 -0.07 -4.28 38.03
C THR A 60 -0.27 -4.72 36.58
N HIS A 61 0.46 -5.75 36.13
CA HIS A 61 0.31 -6.35 34.80
C HIS A 61 -1.07 -6.95 34.57
N THR A 62 -1.63 -7.62 35.58
CA THR A 62 -3.01 -8.13 35.53
C THR A 62 -4.00 -6.99 35.33
N ALA A 63 -3.85 -5.90 36.10
CA ALA A 63 -4.72 -4.72 35.98
C ALA A 63 -4.62 -4.06 34.60
N LEU A 64 -3.40 -3.80 34.13
CA LEU A 64 -3.14 -3.24 32.81
C LEU A 64 -3.78 -4.08 31.70
N ARG A 65 -3.58 -5.41 31.72
CA ARG A 65 -4.15 -6.31 30.70
C ARG A 65 -5.68 -6.29 30.67
N HIS A 66 -6.33 -6.20 31.83
CA HIS A 66 -7.79 -6.16 31.88
C HIS A 66 -8.34 -4.81 31.41
N LEU A 67 -7.67 -3.71 31.76
CA LEU A 67 -8.07 -2.36 31.34
C LEU A 67 -7.78 -2.12 29.85
N ASP A 68 -6.66 -2.61 29.33
CA ASP A 68 -6.34 -2.60 27.89
C ASP A 68 -7.40 -3.37 27.07
N ARG A 69 -7.82 -4.56 27.55
CA ARG A 69 -8.91 -5.32 26.94
C ARG A 69 -10.29 -4.63 26.98
N LEU A 70 -10.48 -3.67 27.89
CA LEU A 70 -11.66 -2.80 27.94
C LEU A 70 -11.53 -1.58 27.00
N GLY A 71 -10.39 -1.45 26.31
CA GLY A 71 -10.09 -0.39 25.35
C GLY A 71 -9.44 0.85 25.95
N PHE A 72 -8.99 0.81 27.20
CA PHE A 72 -8.28 1.95 27.81
C PHE A 72 -6.84 2.02 27.31
N ALA A 73 -6.34 3.23 27.09
CA ALA A 73 -4.92 3.45 26.82
C ALA A 73 -4.12 3.17 28.10
N THR A 74 -3.07 2.37 27.99
CA THR A 74 -2.19 2.00 29.09
C THR A 74 -0.74 2.30 28.78
N SER A 75 0.12 2.31 29.80
CA SER A 75 1.57 2.42 29.59
C SER A 75 2.12 1.30 28.70
N VAL A 76 1.57 0.08 28.76
CA VAL A 76 2.00 -1.06 27.93
C VAL A 76 1.55 -0.90 26.49
N SER A 77 0.30 -0.51 26.26
CA SER A 77 -0.21 -0.29 24.91
C SER A 77 0.42 0.94 24.24
N ALA A 78 0.81 1.95 25.03
CA ALA A 78 1.55 3.11 24.55
C ALA A 78 2.97 2.73 24.11
N VAL A 79 3.73 2.01 24.94
CA VAL A 79 5.07 1.51 24.57
C VAL A 79 4.99 0.58 23.36
N ALA A 80 4.02 -0.35 23.32
CA ALA A 80 3.85 -1.23 22.17
C ALA A 80 3.47 -0.47 20.88
N ALA A 81 2.69 0.62 20.98
CA ALA A 81 2.37 1.47 19.84
C ALA A 81 3.59 2.31 19.39
N GLU A 82 4.39 2.80 20.33
CA GLU A 82 5.66 3.49 20.05
C GLU A 82 6.66 2.55 19.35
N ASP A 83 6.85 1.33 19.87
CA ASP A 83 7.72 0.31 19.26
C ASP A 83 7.23 -0.11 17.87
N ALA A 84 5.90 -0.30 17.72
CA ALA A 84 5.29 -0.66 16.44
C ALA A 84 5.47 0.43 15.38
N PHE A 85 5.59 1.70 15.77
CA PHE A 85 5.85 2.82 14.85
C PHE A 85 7.34 3.07 14.63
N ALA A 86 8.16 2.92 15.67
CA ALA A 86 9.60 3.13 15.60
C ALA A 86 10.30 2.09 14.71
N ALA A 87 9.86 0.83 14.75
CA ALA A 87 10.49 -0.25 13.98
C ALA A 87 10.41 -0.05 12.45
N PRO A 88 9.25 0.27 11.83
CA PRO A 88 9.20 0.62 10.41
C PRO A 88 9.99 1.87 10.04
N ALA A 89 10.00 2.89 10.91
CA ALA A 89 10.75 4.12 10.64
C ALA A 89 12.26 3.87 10.62
N GLU A 90 12.77 3.08 11.56
CA GLU A 90 14.18 2.67 11.57
C GLU A 90 14.53 1.77 10.39
N ALA A 91 13.69 0.76 10.10
CA ALA A 91 13.88 -0.10 8.94
C ALA A 91 13.95 0.69 7.62
N LEU A 92 13.09 1.71 7.46
CA LEU A 92 13.13 2.58 6.29
C LEU A 92 14.42 3.41 6.24
N ARG A 93 14.89 3.95 7.38
CA ARG A 93 16.19 4.64 7.45
C ARG A 93 17.35 3.73 7.04
N THR A 94 17.40 2.50 7.54
CA THR A 94 18.40 1.49 7.16
C THR A 94 18.39 1.25 5.65
N LEU A 95 17.21 1.07 5.05
CA LEU A 95 17.10 0.86 3.60
C LEU A 95 17.49 2.08 2.77
N ILE A 96 17.09 3.29 3.17
CA ILE A 96 17.45 4.52 2.47
C ILE A 96 18.97 4.74 2.54
N ALA A 97 19.59 4.54 3.71
CA ALA A 97 21.03 4.67 3.87
C ALA A 97 21.79 3.68 2.97
N PHE A 98 21.32 2.42 2.90
CA PHE A 98 21.94 1.41 2.04
C PHE A 98 21.73 1.68 0.55
N THR A 99 20.51 2.04 0.13
CA THR A 99 20.19 2.25 -1.29
C THR A 99 20.71 3.59 -1.84
N GLY A 100 20.86 4.59 -0.97
CA GLY A 100 21.37 5.91 -1.31
C GLY A 100 22.85 5.97 -1.66
N SER A 101 23.63 4.89 -1.44
CA SER A 101 25.05 4.86 -1.82
C SER A 101 25.28 4.81 -3.34
N GLY A 102 24.26 4.42 -4.12
CA GLY A 102 24.34 4.30 -5.58
C GLY A 102 25.19 3.11 -6.09
N THR A 103 25.73 2.26 -5.20
CA THR A 103 26.67 1.19 -5.56
C THR A 103 26.05 -0.21 -5.59
N LEU A 104 24.75 -0.34 -5.32
CA LEU A 104 24.07 -1.62 -5.11
C LEU A 104 24.36 -2.67 -6.18
N THR A 105 24.25 -2.32 -7.47
CA THR A 105 24.49 -3.27 -8.56
C THR A 105 25.94 -3.75 -8.60
N GLN A 106 26.90 -2.86 -8.32
CA GLN A 106 28.33 -3.19 -8.29
C GLN A 106 28.68 -4.04 -7.06
N ASP A 107 28.07 -3.74 -5.91
CA ASP A 107 28.27 -4.48 -4.68
C ASP A 107 27.69 -5.89 -4.75
N ILE A 108 26.52 -6.06 -5.38
CA ILE A 108 25.95 -7.38 -5.69
C ILE A 108 26.90 -8.17 -6.60
N ALA A 109 27.36 -7.59 -7.71
CA ALA A 109 28.25 -8.29 -8.64
C ALA A 109 29.59 -8.70 -7.99
N ARG A 110 30.14 -7.84 -7.13
CA ARG A 110 31.35 -8.17 -6.35
C ARG A 110 31.09 -9.32 -5.38
N LEU A 111 29.95 -9.30 -4.69
CA LEU A 111 29.57 -10.35 -3.76
C LEU A 111 29.34 -11.69 -4.48
N GLU A 112 28.69 -11.69 -5.64
CA GLU A 112 28.51 -12.87 -6.49
C GLU A 112 29.86 -13.51 -6.84
N GLY A 113 30.84 -12.70 -7.26
CA GLY A 113 32.20 -13.19 -7.54
C GLY A 113 32.91 -13.74 -6.30
N ARG A 114 32.75 -13.10 -5.14
CA ARG A 114 33.36 -13.57 -3.87
C ARG A 114 32.73 -14.87 -3.34
N LEU A 115 31.46 -15.12 -3.63
CA LEU A 115 30.74 -16.34 -3.24
C LEU A 115 30.96 -17.50 -4.22
N GLN A 116 31.58 -17.25 -5.37
CA GLN A 116 31.80 -18.30 -6.37
C GLN A 116 32.85 -19.32 -5.88
N GLY A 117 32.42 -20.57 -5.70
CA GLY A 117 33.31 -21.71 -5.43
C GLY A 117 33.87 -21.76 -4.00
N VAL A 118 33.34 -20.96 -3.08
CA VAL A 118 33.78 -20.93 -1.69
C VAL A 118 33.15 -22.06 -0.85
N ASP A 119 33.84 -22.46 0.22
CA ASP A 119 33.30 -23.40 1.21
C ASP A 119 32.43 -22.69 2.27
N ARG A 120 31.86 -23.45 3.21
CA ARG A 120 30.95 -22.93 4.25
C ARG A 120 31.59 -21.82 5.09
N ASN A 121 32.83 -22.02 5.55
CA ASN A 121 33.48 -21.09 6.46
C ASN A 121 33.80 -19.79 5.72
N THR A 122 34.30 -19.90 4.49
CA THR A 122 34.58 -18.75 3.65
C THR A 122 33.29 -18.00 3.25
N ALA A 123 32.18 -18.72 3.03
CA ALA A 123 30.87 -18.09 2.79
C ALA A 123 30.37 -17.29 4.00
N GLU A 124 30.58 -17.80 5.22
CA GLU A 124 30.25 -17.11 6.47
C GLU A 124 31.08 -15.84 6.63
N ASP A 125 32.40 -15.91 6.40
CA ASP A 125 33.29 -14.74 6.41
C ASP A 125 32.90 -13.69 5.35
N VAL A 126 32.52 -14.14 4.15
CA VAL A 126 32.04 -13.26 3.08
C VAL A 126 30.73 -12.58 3.47
N GLY A 127 29.82 -13.29 4.13
CA GLY A 127 28.56 -12.76 4.65
C GLY A 127 28.77 -11.72 5.74
N LEU A 128 29.62 -12.00 6.75
CA LEU A 128 29.94 -11.08 7.84
C LEU A 128 30.63 -9.79 7.34
N ALA A 129 31.43 -9.90 6.28
CA ALA A 129 32.10 -8.75 5.65
C ALA A 129 31.22 -8.02 4.61
N SER A 130 29.99 -8.47 4.38
CA SER A 130 29.06 -7.86 3.44
C SER A 130 28.21 -6.78 4.10
N ALA A 131 27.83 -5.75 3.33
CA ALA A 131 26.82 -4.78 3.76
C ALA A 131 25.39 -5.37 3.75
N LEU A 132 25.20 -6.58 3.23
CA LEU A 132 23.93 -7.33 3.26
C LEU A 132 23.75 -8.06 4.59
N SER A 133 23.66 -7.31 5.68
CA SER A 133 23.49 -7.86 7.03
C SER A 133 22.09 -8.46 7.25
N GLU A 134 21.94 -9.25 8.31
CA GLU A 134 20.64 -9.73 8.79
C GLU A 134 19.68 -8.58 9.12
N ASP A 135 20.20 -7.50 9.73
CA ASP A 135 19.42 -6.29 10.03
C ASP A 135 18.86 -5.64 8.75
N LEU A 136 19.67 -5.56 7.68
CA LEU A 136 19.21 -5.03 6.40
C LEU A 136 18.13 -5.93 5.77
N LEU A 137 18.29 -7.25 5.87
CA LEU A 137 17.30 -8.21 5.39
C LEU A 137 15.97 -8.07 6.16
N GLN A 138 16.03 -7.98 7.48
CA GLN A 138 14.84 -7.78 8.32
C GLN A 138 14.15 -6.45 8.00
N ALA A 139 14.91 -5.36 7.85
CA ALA A 139 14.39 -4.07 7.44
C ALA A 139 13.70 -4.14 6.06
N ALA A 140 14.32 -4.81 5.08
CA ALA A 140 13.76 -5.00 3.74
C ALA A 140 12.43 -5.77 3.78
N LEU A 141 12.38 -6.87 4.54
CA LEU A 141 11.17 -7.68 4.70
C LEU A 141 10.05 -6.91 5.37
N LEU A 142 10.35 -6.12 6.42
CA LEU A 142 9.38 -5.29 7.12
C LEU A 142 8.77 -4.25 6.18
N ILE A 143 9.60 -3.48 5.46
CA ILE A 143 9.10 -2.45 4.53
C ILE A 143 8.37 -3.07 3.34
N ARG A 144 8.80 -4.24 2.84
CA ARG A 144 8.12 -4.94 1.76
C ARG A 144 6.67 -5.30 2.10
N GLN A 145 6.37 -5.61 3.36
CA GLN A 145 4.99 -5.86 3.80
C GLN A 145 4.09 -4.63 3.64
N HIS A 146 4.66 -3.42 3.69
CA HIS A 146 3.95 -2.16 3.53
C HIS A 146 3.93 -1.64 2.08
N ALA A 147 4.89 -2.05 1.25
CA ALA A 147 5.05 -1.53 -0.11
C ALA A 147 3.80 -1.69 -1.00
N GLY A 148 3.06 -2.81 -0.87
CA GLY A 148 1.81 -3.02 -1.63
C GLY A 148 0.74 -1.97 -1.28
N ARG A 149 0.58 -1.67 0.01
CA ARG A 149 -0.39 -0.67 0.49
C ARG A 149 0.00 0.75 0.06
N ILE A 150 1.30 1.05 -0.05
CA ILE A 150 1.76 2.32 -0.58
C ILE A 150 1.33 2.48 -2.04
N SER A 151 1.42 1.42 -2.85
CA SER A 151 0.91 1.43 -4.23
C SER A 151 -0.59 1.74 -4.28
N ASP A 152 -1.39 1.11 -3.41
CA ASP A 152 -2.83 1.36 -3.33
C ASP A 152 -3.13 2.82 -2.91
N ILE A 153 -2.38 3.36 -1.95
CA ILE A 153 -2.53 4.76 -1.50
C ILE A 153 -2.21 5.73 -2.65
N ILE A 154 -1.14 5.47 -3.40
CA ILE A 154 -0.76 6.31 -4.54
C ILE A 154 -1.87 6.29 -5.60
N HIS A 155 -2.44 5.12 -5.90
CA HIS A 155 -3.56 4.98 -6.83
C HIS A 155 -4.80 5.75 -6.35
N ALA A 156 -5.23 5.49 -5.11
CA ALA A 156 -6.37 6.15 -4.48
C ALA A 156 -6.24 7.68 -4.49
N ALA A 157 -5.08 8.17 -4.07
CA ALA A 157 -4.78 9.60 -4.00
C ALA A 157 -4.77 10.22 -5.40
N THR A 158 -4.20 9.53 -6.40
CA THR A 158 -4.18 10.00 -7.78
C THR A 158 -5.60 10.19 -8.30
N ILE A 159 -6.45 9.16 -8.22
CA ILE A 159 -7.84 9.25 -8.70
C ILE A 159 -8.60 10.35 -7.95
N THR A 160 -8.49 10.39 -6.62
CA THR A 160 -9.19 11.38 -5.79
C THR A 160 -8.82 12.82 -6.16
N GLN A 161 -7.55 13.07 -6.48
CA GLN A 161 -7.06 14.40 -6.83
C GLN A 161 -7.30 14.76 -8.31
N VAL A 162 -7.34 13.78 -9.21
CA VAL A 162 -7.64 14.00 -10.63
C VAL A 162 -9.13 14.23 -10.86
N LEU A 163 -10.00 13.54 -10.12
CA LEU A 163 -11.44 13.53 -10.39
C LEU A 163 -12.06 14.95 -10.48
N PRO A 164 -11.78 15.90 -9.56
CA PRO A 164 -12.32 17.26 -9.67
C PRO A 164 -11.79 18.06 -10.86
N LEU A 165 -10.67 17.65 -11.46
CA LEU A 165 -10.05 18.33 -12.60
C LEU A 165 -10.60 17.85 -13.94
N ILE A 166 -11.15 16.63 -13.97
CA ILE A 166 -11.58 16.00 -15.21
C ILE A 166 -13.10 15.99 -15.36
N LEU A 167 -13.89 16.01 -14.27
CA LEU A 167 -15.35 16.01 -14.35
C LEU A 167 -15.89 17.33 -14.92
N ASP A 168 -16.84 17.23 -15.85
CA ASP A 168 -17.63 18.38 -16.29
C ASP A 168 -18.63 18.80 -15.18
N GLU A 169 -19.13 20.05 -15.19
CA GLU A 169 -19.98 20.62 -14.12
C GLU A 169 -21.20 19.77 -13.73
N ALA A 170 -21.78 19.04 -14.68
CA ALA A 170 -22.95 18.20 -14.48
C ALA A 170 -22.65 16.69 -14.47
N GLU A 171 -21.39 16.30 -14.71
CA GLU A 171 -20.99 14.90 -14.81
C GLU A 171 -21.02 14.21 -13.45
N ARG A 172 -21.52 12.98 -13.41
CA ARG A 172 -21.71 12.21 -12.18
C ARG A 172 -21.02 10.87 -12.24
N VAL A 173 -20.29 10.56 -11.17
CA VAL A 173 -19.79 9.21 -10.92
C VAL A 173 -20.97 8.26 -10.72
N THR A 174 -21.12 7.30 -11.63
CA THR A 174 -22.26 6.36 -11.67
C THR A 174 -21.94 5.03 -11.00
N VAL A 175 -20.66 4.65 -10.99
CA VAL A 175 -20.15 3.45 -10.31
C VAL A 175 -19.14 3.87 -9.25
N ARG A 176 -19.18 3.24 -8.08
CA ARG A 176 -18.20 3.49 -7.01
C ARG A 176 -16.77 3.32 -7.55
N PRO A 177 -15.89 4.34 -7.46
CA PRO A 177 -14.54 4.25 -8.02
C PRO A 177 -13.70 3.13 -7.41
N SER A 178 -12.83 2.53 -8.22
CA SER A 178 -11.85 1.52 -7.80
C SER A 178 -10.59 2.19 -7.25
N LEU A 179 -10.63 2.60 -5.98
CA LEU A 179 -9.52 3.35 -5.36
C LEU A 179 -8.38 2.47 -4.81
N GLY A 180 -8.52 1.15 -4.76
CA GLY A 180 -7.47 0.28 -4.21
C GLY A 180 -7.84 -1.19 -4.31
N ALA A 181 -7.01 -2.07 -3.72
CA ALA A 181 -7.18 -3.52 -3.79
C ALA A 181 -8.56 -3.98 -3.27
N GLY A 182 -9.47 -4.21 -4.20
CA GLY A 182 -10.82 -4.70 -3.97
C GLY A 182 -11.41 -5.14 -5.29
N ASN A 183 -11.41 -6.45 -5.54
CA ASN A 183 -11.95 -7.04 -6.77
C ASN A 183 -13.48 -7.15 -6.66
N ASP A 184 -14.15 -6.01 -6.68
CA ASP A 184 -15.59 -5.98 -6.90
C ASP A 184 -15.84 -6.25 -8.39
N PRO A 185 -16.35 -7.43 -8.77
CA PRO A 185 -16.50 -7.80 -10.17
C PRO A 185 -17.52 -6.95 -10.93
N SER A 186 -18.28 -6.10 -10.22
CA SER A 186 -19.17 -5.12 -10.85
C SER A 186 -18.45 -3.86 -11.36
N ARG A 187 -17.17 -3.67 -11.01
CA ARG A 187 -16.36 -2.51 -11.43
C ARG A 187 -15.51 -2.90 -12.61
N THR A 188 -15.83 -2.35 -13.78
CA THR A 188 -15.12 -2.68 -15.02
C THR A 188 -13.90 -1.80 -15.19
N PHE A 189 -14.01 -0.53 -14.79
CA PHE A 189 -12.96 0.48 -14.90
C PHE A 189 -12.64 1.13 -13.55
N ASP A 190 -11.52 1.83 -13.45
CA ASP A 190 -11.15 2.57 -12.26
C ASP A 190 -12.16 3.68 -11.93
N VAL A 191 -12.62 4.39 -12.95
CA VAL A 191 -13.64 5.44 -12.86
C VAL A 191 -14.68 5.24 -13.95
N GLU A 192 -15.95 5.28 -13.56
CA GLU A 192 -17.08 5.29 -14.48
C GLU A 192 -18.05 6.40 -14.07
N THR A 193 -18.42 7.22 -15.06
CA THR A 193 -19.39 8.29 -14.94
C THR A 193 -20.51 8.09 -15.95
N ASP A 194 -21.47 9.02 -15.97
CA ASP A 194 -22.45 9.13 -17.05
C ASP A 194 -21.83 9.57 -18.38
N HIS A 195 -20.63 10.15 -18.40
CA HIS A 195 -19.97 10.67 -19.61
C HIS A 195 -18.66 9.96 -19.99
N ARG A 196 -18.02 9.20 -19.10
CA ARG A 196 -16.69 8.62 -19.34
C ARG A 196 -16.45 7.28 -18.64
N VAL A 197 -15.48 6.55 -19.17
CA VAL A 197 -14.79 5.43 -18.54
C VAL A 197 -13.29 5.70 -18.55
N ALA A 198 -12.62 5.41 -17.44
CA ALA A 198 -11.20 5.69 -17.32
C ALA A 198 -10.42 4.63 -16.55
N GLU A 199 -9.18 4.42 -17.00
CA GLU A 199 -8.17 3.58 -16.37
C GLU A 199 -6.96 4.43 -15.97
N PHE A 200 -6.37 4.14 -14.82
CA PHE A 200 -5.23 4.87 -14.27
C PHE A 200 -4.03 3.94 -14.09
N LYS A 201 -2.89 4.30 -14.70
CA LYS A 201 -1.61 3.62 -14.52
C LYS A 201 -0.54 4.59 -14.03
N VAL A 202 -0.39 4.62 -12.70
CA VAL A 202 0.46 5.56 -11.96
C VAL A 202 1.94 5.14 -11.87
N ALA A 203 2.32 4.06 -12.56
CA ALA A 203 3.68 3.53 -12.49
C ALA A 203 4.65 4.33 -13.38
N VAL A 204 5.74 4.86 -12.79
CA VAL A 204 6.86 5.48 -13.51
C VAL A 204 7.71 4.39 -14.17
N TRP A 205 8.05 4.58 -15.45
CA TRP A 205 8.86 3.66 -16.25
C TRP A 205 10.35 3.99 -16.12
N LYS A 206 11.21 2.97 -16.09
CA LYS A 206 12.66 3.05 -15.85
C LYS A 206 13.47 2.16 -16.82
N GLY A 207 12.96 1.91 -18.01
CA GLY A 207 13.60 1.13 -19.08
C GLY A 207 13.35 -0.39 -19.04
N ARG A 208 13.20 -1.03 -17.87
CA ARG A 208 12.89 -2.48 -17.74
C ARG A 208 11.41 -2.72 -17.42
N ASP A 209 10.54 -2.26 -18.31
CA ASP A 209 9.10 -2.12 -18.04
C ASP A 209 8.21 -3.14 -18.75
N ALA A 210 8.71 -4.34 -19.06
CA ALA A 210 7.96 -5.34 -19.83
C ALA A 210 6.58 -5.66 -19.23
N MET A 211 6.48 -5.81 -17.91
CA MET A 211 5.19 -6.03 -17.24
C MET A 211 4.30 -4.80 -17.25
N ARG A 212 4.87 -3.59 -17.13
CA ARG A 212 4.11 -2.33 -17.18
C ARG A 212 3.58 -2.07 -18.60
N LYS A 213 4.38 -2.32 -19.63
CA LYS A 213 4.01 -2.29 -21.05
C LYS A 213 2.81 -3.20 -21.34
N ARG A 214 2.85 -4.44 -20.84
CA ARG A 214 1.73 -5.39 -20.97
C ARG A 214 0.48 -4.90 -20.25
N GLY A 215 0.63 -4.40 -19.01
CA GLY A 215 -0.49 -3.84 -18.24
C GLY A 215 -1.19 -2.70 -18.95
N VAL A 216 -0.42 -1.66 -19.34
CA VAL A 216 -0.94 -0.50 -20.08
C VAL A 216 -1.63 -0.90 -21.39
N PHE A 217 -1.11 -1.90 -22.12
CA PHE A 217 -1.78 -2.39 -23.32
C PHE A 217 -3.08 -3.14 -23.01
N GLN A 218 -3.15 -3.91 -21.91
CA GLN A 218 -4.38 -4.56 -21.48
C GLN A 218 -5.47 -3.55 -21.13
N ASP A 219 -5.12 -2.46 -20.44
CA ASP A 219 -6.08 -1.40 -20.11
C ASP A 219 -6.58 -0.67 -21.37
N LEU A 220 -5.69 -0.40 -22.33
CA LEU A 220 -6.08 0.15 -23.62
C LEU A 220 -7.10 -0.75 -24.33
N VAL A 221 -6.87 -2.07 -24.33
CA VAL A 221 -7.81 -3.04 -24.90
C VAL A 221 -9.13 -3.04 -24.12
N HIS A 222 -9.10 -3.02 -22.78
CA HIS A 222 -10.31 -2.93 -21.96
C HIS A 222 -11.15 -1.70 -22.32
N LEU A 223 -10.52 -0.54 -22.42
CA LEU A 223 -11.19 0.70 -22.80
C LEU A 223 -11.73 0.64 -24.23
N ALA A 224 -10.99 0.08 -25.18
CA ALA A 224 -11.44 -0.09 -26.56
C ALA A 224 -12.60 -1.09 -26.72
N LEU A 225 -12.80 -1.98 -25.74
CA LEU A 225 -13.93 -2.93 -25.70
C LEU A 225 -15.20 -2.31 -25.13
N ASP A 226 -15.16 -1.10 -24.56
CA ASP A 226 -16.37 -0.40 -24.15
C ASP A 226 -17.18 -0.02 -25.39
N GLU A 227 -18.43 -0.48 -25.45
CA GLU A 227 -19.34 -0.23 -26.57
C GLU A 227 -20.31 0.92 -26.30
N THR A 228 -20.08 1.70 -25.23
CA THR A 228 -20.92 2.85 -24.90
C THR A 228 -20.41 4.10 -25.61
N ASP A 229 -21.24 5.14 -25.68
CA ASP A 229 -20.85 6.44 -26.22
C ASP A 229 -20.04 7.29 -25.21
N ARG A 230 -19.59 6.70 -24.10
CA ARG A 230 -18.77 7.37 -23.08
C ARG A 230 -17.37 7.64 -23.61
N ARG A 231 -16.75 8.74 -23.16
CA ARG A 231 -15.33 9.01 -23.42
C ARG A 231 -14.45 7.96 -22.76
N ALA A 232 -13.66 7.24 -23.54
CA ALA A 232 -12.71 6.27 -23.02
C ALA A 232 -11.33 6.92 -22.84
N GLN A 233 -10.78 6.90 -21.62
CA GLN A 233 -9.56 7.64 -21.29
C GLN A 233 -8.56 6.77 -20.50
N LEU A 234 -7.30 6.75 -20.95
CA LEU A 234 -6.20 6.06 -20.29
C LEU A 234 -5.22 7.09 -19.74
N TYR A 235 -5.13 7.17 -18.42
CA TYR A 235 -4.25 8.08 -17.70
C TYR A 235 -2.95 7.37 -17.32
N VAL A 236 -1.81 7.92 -17.74
CA VAL A 236 -0.48 7.34 -17.51
C VAL A 236 0.49 8.38 -16.97
N VAL A 237 1.59 7.95 -16.33
CA VAL A 237 2.63 8.87 -15.85
C VAL A 237 3.74 9.02 -16.89
N GLY A 238 3.87 10.22 -17.44
CA GLY A 238 4.91 10.59 -18.41
C GLY A 238 4.59 10.15 -19.84
N GLN A 239 5.47 10.55 -20.77
CA GLN A 239 5.28 10.30 -22.22
C GLN A 239 5.69 8.89 -22.67
N GLN A 240 6.48 8.16 -21.88
CA GLN A 240 6.99 6.84 -22.29
C GLN A 240 5.89 5.81 -22.58
N PRO A 241 4.82 5.68 -21.75
CA PRO A 241 3.73 4.74 -22.04
C PRO A 241 2.94 5.13 -23.30
N ILE A 242 2.68 6.43 -23.49
CA ILE A 242 1.98 6.96 -24.68
C ILE A 242 2.81 6.67 -25.93
N HIS A 243 4.11 6.97 -25.90
CA HIS A 243 5.03 6.68 -27.00
C HIS A 243 5.03 5.18 -27.31
N PHE A 244 5.15 4.30 -26.31
CA PHE A 244 5.08 2.86 -26.50
C PHE A 244 3.79 2.42 -27.21
N LEU A 245 2.62 2.89 -26.76
CA LEU A 245 1.35 2.55 -27.38
C LEU A 245 1.27 3.05 -28.83
N ARG A 246 1.79 4.24 -29.11
CA ARG A 246 1.69 4.87 -30.44
C ARG A 246 2.74 4.40 -31.45
N SER A 247 3.88 3.89 -31.01
CA SER A 247 5.02 3.56 -31.89
C SER A 247 5.47 2.10 -31.88
N SER A 248 5.09 1.31 -30.86
CA SER A 248 5.63 -0.05 -30.71
C SER A 248 5.15 -1.02 -31.80
N THR A 249 6.12 -1.69 -32.42
CA THR A 249 5.89 -2.76 -33.41
C THR A 249 5.69 -4.14 -32.79
N THR A 250 5.69 -4.24 -31.46
CA THR A 250 5.42 -5.50 -30.76
C THR A 250 3.98 -5.95 -31.02
N SER A 251 3.72 -7.25 -31.05
CA SER A 251 2.37 -7.77 -31.32
C SER A 251 1.43 -7.62 -30.13
N ALA A 252 0.12 -7.54 -30.41
CA ALA A 252 -0.92 -7.60 -29.40
C ALA A 252 -0.88 -8.94 -28.62
N ASP A 253 -0.48 -10.04 -29.25
CA ASP A 253 -0.29 -11.33 -28.58
C ASP A 253 0.75 -11.25 -27.46
N TRP A 254 1.88 -10.57 -27.69
CA TRP A 254 2.87 -10.34 -26.64
C TRP A 254 2.30 -9.46 -25.52
N GLY A 255 1.56 -8.40 -25.88
CA GLY A 255 0.93 -7.48 -24.93
C GLY A 255 -0.08 -8.18 -24.02
N LEU A 256 -0.86 -9.10 -24.59
CA LEU A 256 -1.90 -9.87 -23.92
C LEU A 256 -1.41 -11.21 -23.36
N SER A 257 -0.13 -11.55 -23.48
CA SER A 257 0.42 -12.84 -23.03
C SER A 257 0.21 -13.15 -21.54
N ARG A 258 0.00 -12.11 -20.71
CA ARG A 258 -0.30 -12.22 -19.27
C ARG A 258 -1.73 -11.81 -18.91
N ALA A 259 -2.57 -11.54 -19.90
CA ALA A 259 -3.97 -11.22 -19.70
C ALA A 259 -4.81 -12.46 -19.37
N SER A 260 -5.98 -12.23 -18.80
CA SER A 260 -6.96 -13.29 -18.56
C SER A 260 -7.35 -13.99 -19.89
N PRO A 261 -7.71 -15.28 -19.88
CA PRO A 261 -8.24 -15.95 -21.06
C PRO A 261 -9.46 -15.22 -21.66
N HIS A 262 -10.32 -14.67 -20.80
CA HIS A 262 -11.51 -13.91 -21.19
C HIS A 262 -11.18 -12.66 -21.98
N LEU A 263 -10.19 -11.87 -21.56
CA LEU A 263 -9.78 -10.68 -22.30
C LEU A 263 -9.22 -11.04 -23.69
N ARG A 264 -8.40 -12.11 -23.76
CA ARG A 264 -7.87 -12.58 -25.05
C ARG A 264 -8.97 -13.02 -25.99
N GLN A 265 -9.98 -13.73 -25.49
CA GLN A 265 -11.14 -14.14 -26.25
C GLN A 265 -11.93 -12.92 -26.77
N LYS A 266 -12.26 -11.96 -25.90
CA LYS A 266 -12.96 -10.73 -26.31
C LYS A 266 -12.18 -9.93 -27.36
N PHE A 267 -10.85 -9.87 -27.22
CA PHE A 267 -10.00 -9.26 -28.23
C PHE A 267 -10.15 -9.96 -29.59
N ASP A 268 -10.07 -11.30 -29.61
CA ASP A 268 -10.19 -12.08 -30.83
C ASP A 268 -11.57 -11.89 -31.49
N GLU A 269 -12.63 -11.90 -30.69
CA GLU A 269 -14.02 -11.71 -31.15
C GLU A 269 -14.25 -10.32 -31.73
N ARG A 270 -13.73 -9.27 -31.08
CA ARG A 270 -13.99 -7.88 -31.48
C ARG A 270 -13.04 -7.34 -32.54
N PHE A 271 -11.76 -7.64 -32.42
CA PHE A 271 -10.69 -7.01 -33.20
C PHE A 271 -9.96 -7.98 -34.13
N GLY A 272 -10.24 -9.28 -34.02
CA GLY A 272 -9.64 -10.31 -34.87
C GLY A 272 -8.23 -10.68 -34.41
N SER A 273 -7.26 -10.64 -35.32
CA SER A 273 -5.95 -11.25 -35.08
C SER A 273 -5.09 -10.50 -34.05
N ARG A 274 -4.63 -11.21 -33.01
CA ARG A 274 -3.60 -10.75 -32.06
C ARG A 274 -2.21 -10.56 -32.66
N GLN A 275 -2.01 -10.86 -33.94
CA GLN A 275 -0.74 -10.55 -34.64
C GLN A 275 -0.61 -9.08 -35.04
N VAL A 276 -1.67 -8.29 -34.91
CA VAL A 276 -1.62 -6.83 -35.10
C VAL A 276 -0.57 -6.20 -34.18
N ARG A 277 0.14 -5.19 -34.67
CA ARG A 277 1.12 -4.45 -33.86
C ARG A 277 0.38 -3.57 -32.85
N VAL A 278 0.98 -3.36 -31.68
CA VAL A 278 0.44 -2.48 -30.64
C VAL A 278 0.13 -1.08 -31.19
N CYS A 279 1.04 -0.51 -31.99
CA CYS A 279 0.82 0.80 -32.61
C CYS A 279 -0.32 0.82 -33.63
N ASP A 280 -0.48 -0.23 -34.44
CA ASP A 280 -1.58 -0.30 -35.41
C ASP A 280 -2.92 -0.42 -34.69
N PHE A 281 -2.96 -1.19 -33.59
CA PHE A 281 -4.14 -1.29 -32.73
C PHE A 281 -4.49 0.06 -32.10
N ALA A 282 -3.52 0.71 -31.44
CA ALA A 282 -3.71 1.98 -30.74
C ALA A 282 -4.11 3.14 -31.67
N ASN A 283 -3.59 3.15 -32.91
CA ASN A 283 -3.88 4.19 -33.90
C ASN A 283 -5.08 3.86 -34.80
N GLY A 284 -5.64 2.65 -34.71
CA GLY A 284 -6.79 2.21 -35.49
C GLY A 284 -7.95 1.80 -34.58
N PRO A 285 -8.14 0.50 -34.30
CA PRO A 285 -9.24 0.01 -33.46
C PRO A 285 -9.44 0.71 -32.10
N ALA A 286 -8.36 1.18 -31.46
CA ALA A 286 -8.40 1.88 -30.17
C ALA A 286 -8.16 3.40 -30.29
N ALA A 287 -8.32 3.98 -31.49
CA ALA A 287 -8.04 5.40 -31.73
C ALA A 287 -8.98 6.35 -30.96
N ASN A 288 -10.16 5.88 -30.57
CA ASN A 288 -11.13 6.60 -29.75
C ASN A 288 -10.73 6.69 -28.26
N VAL A 289 -9.72 5.94 -27.81
CA VAL A 289 -9.22 6.02 -26.44
C VAL A 289 -8.23 7.18 -26.32
N GLU A 290 -8.57 8.16 -25.48
CA GLU A 290 -7.69 9.31 -25.20
C GLU A 290 -6.55 8.87 -24.28
N LEU A 291 -5.30 9.16 -24.67
CA LEU A 291 -4.12 8.87 -23.87
C LEU A 291 -3.64 10.16 -23.20
N ILE A 292 -3.68 10.21 -21.87
CA ILE A 292 -3.47 11.45 -21.12
C ILE A 292 -2.29 11.28 -20.15
N ASP A 293 -1.35 12.22 -20.19
CA ASP A 293 -0.25 12.28 -19.22
C ASP A 293 -0.76 12.92 -17.92
N LEU A 294 -0.69 12.16 -16.83
CA LEU A 294 -1.05 12.64 -15.48
C LEU A 294 -0.19 13.83 -15.04
N GLY A 295 1.00 14.01 -15.60
CA GLY A 295 1.82 15.19 -15.38
C GLY A 295 1.15 16.49 -15.82
N ASP A 296 0.20 16.45 -16.75
CA ASP A 296 -0.51 17.64 -17.21
C ASP A 296 -1.62 18.09 -16.25
N LEU A 297 -2.10 17.19 -15.41
CA LEU A 297 -3.15 17.46 -14.41
C LEU A 297 -2.57 17.63 -13.01
N LEU A 298 -1.58 16.80 -12.64
CA LEU A 298 -0.96 16.77 -11.33
C LEU A 298 0.55 17.01 -11.48
N PRO A 299 1.04 18.23 -11.16
CA PRO A 299 2.45 18.61 -11.33
C PRO A 299 3.46 17.68 -10.64
N VAL A 300 3.05 17.01 -9.55
CA VAL A 300 3.88 16.05 -8.79
C VAL A 300 4.39 14.87 -9.63
N PHE A 301 3.78 14.60 -10.79
CA PHE A 301 4.25 13.57 -11.71
C PHE A 301 5.26 14.07 -12.74
N ARG A 302 5.35 15.38 -13.00
CA ARG A 302 6.34 15.96 -13.94
C ARG A 302 7.77 15.75 -13.45
N GLU A 303 8.01 16.02 -12.17
CA GLU A 303 9.32 15.89 -11.51
C GLU A 303 9.81 14.43 -11.45
N ARG A 304 8.87 13.47 -11.37
CA ARG A 304 9.21 12.04 -11.26
C ARG A 304 9.43 11.37 -12.62
N ALA A 305 8.88 11.93 -13.69
CA ALA A 305 9.09 11.44 -15.04
C ALA A 305 10.50 11.77 -15.56
N THR A 306 11.12 12.84 -15.08
CA THR A 306 12.49 13.24 -15.45
C THR A 306 13.56 12.40 -14.75
N ASP A 307 13.37 12.04 -13.48
CA ASP A 307 14.30 11.22 -12.69
C ASP A 307 14.44 9.77 -13.17
N GLY A 308 13.50 9.29 -14.00
CA GLY A 308 13.59 7.98 -14.66
C GLY A 308 14.59 7.91 -15.82
N THR A 309 15.23 9.03 -16.16
CA THR A 309 16.17 9.16 -17.28
C THR A 309 17.64 9.09 -16.87
N GLU A 310 17.95 9.13 -15.58
CA GLU A 310 19.30 8.90 -15.05
C GLU A 310 19.35 7.58 -14.27
N VAL A 311 19.70 6.48 -14.96
CA VAL A 311 20.70 5.44 -14.59
C VAL A 311 21.05 4.66 -15.86
#